data_AF-A0A096LWT4-F1
#
_entry.id   AF-A0A096LWT4-F1
#
_cell.length_a   1.000
_cell.length_b   1.000
_cell.length_c   1.000
_cell.angle_alpha   90.00
_cell.angle_beta   90.00
_cell.angle_gamma   90.00
#
_symmetry.space_group_name_H-M   'P 1'
#
loop_
_entity.id
_entity.type
_entity.pdbx_description
1 polymer ?
#
loop_
_entity_poly.entity_id
_entity_poly.type
_entity_poly.pdbx_seq_one_letter_code
_entity_poly.pdbx_strand_id
1 'polypeptide(L)'
;GVDHTNKDLRKNFEALASFDLRASHGLSHDPMPVRDEENSHGTHCAGEVAMEANNSYCGVGIAFNARIGGIRLLDGVVTDAMEASALTYNMHFIDIYVCSWGPQDNGEEMDGPHRLTERALRLGTQKARLL
;
A
#
# COMPACT_ATOMS: atom_id res chain seq x y z
N GLY A 1 1.70 -6.37 -1.78
CA GLY A 1 2.19 -6.39 -0.39
C GLY A 1 3.50 -5.65 -0.31
N VAL A 2 4.19 -5.72 0.83
CA VAL A 2 5.55 -5.17 1.01
C VAL A 2 6.38 -6.20 1.76
N ASP A 3 7.55 -6.57 1.22
CA ASP A 3 8.53 -7.40 1.93
C ASP A 3 9.18 -6.57 3.03
N HIS A 4 8.54 -6.54 4.19
CA HIS A 4 9.03 -5.82 5.37
C HIS A 4 10.30 -6.43 5.97
N THR A 5 10.71 -7.63 5.53
CA THR A 5 11.97 -8.26 5.94
C THR A 5 13.16 -7.83 5.08
N ASN A 6 12.92 -7.12 3.98
CA ASN A 6 13.96 -6.57 3.11
C ASN A 6 14.92 -5.69 3.93
N LYS A 7 16.23 -5.85 3.70
CA LYS A 7 17.29 -5.12 4.43
C LYS A 7 17.12 -3.61 4.39
N ASP A 8 16.60 -3.09 3.28
CA ASP A 8 16.38 -1.66 3.04
C ASP A 8 15.06 -1.12 3.60
N LEU A 9 14.09 -2.00 3.90
CA LEU A 9 12.76 -1.57 4.34
C LEU A 9 12.51 -1.86 5.82
N ARG A 10 13.12 -2.91 6.37
CA ARG A 10 12.86 -3.40 7.73
C ARG A 10 12.97 -2.35 8.84
N LYS A 11 13.85 -1.35 8.67
CA LYS A 11 14.05 -0.28 9.65
C LYS A 11 12.94 0.77 9.60
N ASN A 12 12.46 1.06 8.39
CA ASN A 12 11.44 2.08 8.13
C ASN A 12 10.03 1.49 8.11
N PHE A 13 9.90 0.17 8.19
CA PHE A 13 8.62 -0.51 8.17
C PHE A 13 7.72 -0.09 9.36
N GLU A 14 6.44 0.16 9.07
CA GLU A 14 5.43 0.55 10.04
C GLU A 14 4.18 -0.33 9.94
N ALA A 15 3.99 -1.15 10.97
CA ALA A 15 2.88 -2.11 11.05
C ALA A 15 1.51 -1.42 11.15
N LEU A 16 1.42 -0.23 11.77
CA LEU A 16 0.17 0.52 11.84
C LEU A 16 -0.24 1.12 10.49
N ALA A 17 0.71 1.28 9.56
CA ALA A 17 0.44 1.64 8.18
C ALA A 17 0.24 0.41 7.27
N SER A 18 0.14 -0.79 7.85
CA SER A 18 0.15 -2.05 7.11
C SER A 18 -1.04 -2.95 7.41
N PHE A 19 -1.55 -3.58 6.35
CA PHE A 19 -2.73 -4.42 6.45
C PHE A 19 -2.81 -5.44 5.31
N ASP A 20 -3.25 -6.66 5.60
CA ASP A 20 -3.50 -7.69 4.58
C ASP A 20 -5.00 -7.90 4.37
N LEU A 21 -5.51 -7.38 3.25
CA LEU A 21 -6.88 -7.59 2.80
C LEU A 21 -7.08 -8.94 2.10
N ARG A 22 -6.02 -9.73 1.96
CA ARG A 22 -6.03 -11.09 1.39
C ARG A 22 -5.97 -12.17 2.45
N ALA A 23 -5.79 -11.82 3.72
CA ALA A 23 -5.76 -12.79 4.81
C ALA A 23 -7.10 -13.56 4.88
N SER A 24 -7.03 -14.89 4.67
CA SER A 24 -8.19 -15.78 4.68
C SER A 24 -8.83 -15.94 6.07
N HIS A 25 -8.11 -15.54 7.14
CA HIS A 25 -8.49 -15.74 8.53
C HIS A 25 -8.32 -14.48 9.37
N GLY A 26 -9.07 -13.42 9.04
CA GLY A 26 -9.20 -12.22 9.86
C GLY A 26 -8.17 -11.12 9.57
N LEU A 27 -8.26 -10.03 10.33
CA LEU A 27 -7.42 -8.84 10.19
C LEU A 27 -5.95 -9.21 10.48
N SER A 28 -5.09 -9.18 9.47
CA SER A 28 -3.63 -9.35 9.63
C SER A 28 -2.92 -8.03 9.33
N HIS A 29 -2.00 -7.63 10.23
CA HIS A 29 -1.10 -6.48 10.01
C HIS A 29 0.16 -6.88 9.23
N ASP A 30 0.25 -8.12 8.75
CA ASP A 30 1.40 -8.62 7.99
C ASP A 30 1.15 -8.48 6.48
N PRO A 31 1.73 -7.49 5.80
CA PRO A 31 1.49 -7.26 4.38
C PRO A 31 2.44 -8.07 3.49
N MET A 32 3.11 -9.10 4.04
CA MET A 32 4.11 -9.88 3.33
C MET A 32 3.53 -10.44 2.02
N PRO A 33 4.14 -10.12 0.86
CA PRO A 33 3.70 -10.67 -0.41
C PRO A 33 4.11 -12.14 -0.55
N VAL A 34 3.45 -12.86 -1.45
CA VAL A 34 4.05 -14.08 -2.02
C VAL A 34 5.36 -13.66 -2.70
N ARG A 35 6.43 -14.44 -2.49
CA ARG A 35 7.77 -14.08 -2.98
C ARG A 35 7.94 -14.52 -4.45
N ASP A 36 7.30 -13.80 -5.34
CA ASP A 36 7.37 -13.95 -6.80
C ASP A 36 7.44 -12.58 -7.50
N GLU A 37 7.67 -12.60 -8.81
CA GLU A 37 7.78 -11.36 -9.60
C GLU A 37 6.45 -10.60 -9.68
N GLU A 38 5.32 -11.31 -9.77
CA GLU A 38 3.97 -10.72 -9.88
C GLU A 38 3.61 -9.89 -8.63
N ASN A 39 4.04 -10.33 -7.45
CA ASN A 39 3.77 -9.67 -6.17
C ASN A 39 4.91 -8.75 -5.68
N SER A 40 5.97 -8.58 -6.48
CA SER A 40 7.14 -7.76 -6.14
C SER A 40 6.88 -6.25 -6.17
N HIS A 41 5.88 -5.81 -6.96
CA HIS A 41 5.63 -4.40 -7.28
C HIS A 41 5.58 -3.48 -6.06
N GLY A 42 4.84 -3.86 -5.01
CA GLY A 42 4.72 -3.03 -3.81
C GLY A 42 6.03 -2.86 -3.03
N THR A 43 6.91 -3.86 -3.03
CA THR A 43 8.25 -3.76 -2.42
C THR A 43 9.14 -2.80 -3.21
N HIS A 44 9.07 -2.81 -4.54
CA HIS A 44 9.80 -1.86 -5.39
C HIS A 44 9.35 -0.42 -5.12
N CYS A 45 8.03 -0.15 -5.15
CA CYS A 45 7.49 1.17 -4.86
C CYS A 45 7.82 1.65 -3.44
N ALA A 46 7.78 0.76 -2.43
CA ALA A 46 8.18 1.10 -1.07
C ALA A 46 9.66 1.50 -0.99
N GLY A 47 10.52 0.84 -1.77
CA GLY A 47 11.94 1.17 -1.91
C GLY A 47 12.15 2.59 -2.44
N GLU A 48 11.48 2.96 -3.53
CA GLU A 48 11.57 4.32 -4.11
C GLU A 48 11.25 5.41 -3.08
N VAL A 49 10.26 5.17 -2.22
CA VAL A 49 9.84 6.13 -1.19
C VAL A 49 10.81 6.16 -0.01
N ALA A 50 11.11 5.00 0.59
CA ALA A 50 11.66 4.96 1.94
C ALA A 50 12.70 3.85 2.17
N MET A 51 13.40 3.34 1.14
CA MET A 51 14.58 2.49 1.41
C MET A 51 15.64 3.24 2.21
N GLU A 52 16.24 2.54 3.18
CA GLU A 52 17.22 3.08 4.12
C GLU A 52 18.44 3.68 3.41
N ALA A 53 18.89 4.85 3.89
CA ALA A 53 20.15 5.44 3.45
C ALA A 53 21.36 4.86 4.21
N ASN A 54 22.53 4.85 3.57
CA ASN A 54 23.83 4.59 4.21
C ASN A 54 23.99 3.20 4.88
N ASN A 55 23.30 2.16 4.40
CA ASN A 55 23.43 0.79 4.92
C ASN A 55 24.28 -0.14 4.01
N SER A 56 24.88 0.41 2.95
CA SER A 56 25.68 -0.32 1.95
C SER A 56 24.91 -1.43 1.19
N TYR A 57 23.60 -1.27 1.04
CA TYR A 57 22.72 -2.15 0.27
C TYR A 57 21.87 -1.32 -0.70
N CYS A 58 21.66 -1.83 -1.91
CA CYS A 58 20.91 -1.18 -3.00
C CYS A 58 21.17 0.34 -3.20
N GLY A 59 20.25 1.21 -2.79
CA GLY A 59 20.23 2.66 -3.06
C GLY A 59 19.68 3.47 -1.87
N VAL A 60 18.98 4.58 -2.14
CA VAL A 60 18.33 5.40 -1.11
C VAL A 60 16.93 5.87 -1.55
N GLY A 61 15.95 5.84 -0.64
CA GLY A 61 14.60 6.33 -0.90
C GLY A 61 14.52 7.86 -0.84
N ILE A 62 13.56 8.45 -1.54
CA ILE A 62 13.36 9.91 -1.59
C ILE A 62 13.16 10.48 -0.17
N ALA A 63 12.39 9.78 0.65
CA ALA A 63 12.14 10.08 2.05
C ALA A 63 12.66 8.93 2.92
N PHE A 64 13.96 8.64 2.84
CA PHE A 64 14.64 7.55 3.54
C PHE A 64 14.53 7.54 5.09
N ASN A 65 13.95 8.57 5.70
CA ASN A 65 13.64 8.65 7.15
C ASN A 65 12.14 8.56 7.44
N ALA A 66 11.29 8.44 6.42
CA ALA A 66 9.86 8.24 6.60
C ALA A 66 9.57 6.80 7.03
N ARG A 67 8.42 6.62 7.68
CA ARG A 67 7.85 5.30 7.94
C ARG A 67 7.08 4.83 6.73
N ILE A 68 7.17 3.55 6.40
CA ILE A 68 6.51 2.96 5.22
C ILE A 68 5.77 1.67 5.62
N GLY A 69 4.54 1.54 5.16
CA GLY A 69 3.72 0.34 5.34
C GLY A 69 3.27 -0.22 4.00
N GLY A 70 2.57 -1.36 4.05
CA GLY A 70 1.98 -1.97 2.87
C GLY A 70 0.53 -2.37 3.11
N ILE A 71 -0.36 -2.05 2.18
CA ILE A 71 -1.71 -2.63 2.15
C ILE A 71 -1.72 -3.70 1.05
N ARG A 72 -1.77 -4.98 1.42
CA ARG A 72 -1.79 -6.08 0.45
C ARG A 72 -3.21 -6.24 -0.09
N LEU A 73 -3.41 -5.72 -1.30
CA LEU A 73 -4.70 -5.73 -2.00
C LEU A 73 -4.69 -6.46 -3.33
N LEU A 74 -3.63 -6.46 -4.14
CA LEU A 74 -3.75 -6.78 -5.58
C LEU A 74 -3.58 -8.27 -5.96
N ASP A 75 -3.34 -9.14 -4.99
CA ASP A 75 -3.14 -10.58 -5.20
C ASP A 75 -4.48 -11.32 -5.35
N GLY A 76 -5.14 -11.16 -6.51
CA GLY A 76 -6.41 -11.82 -6.87
C GLY A 76 -7.57 -10.85 -7.18
N VAL A 77 -8.81 -11.34 -7.14
CA VAL A 77 -10.01 -10.52 -7.42
C VAL A 77 -10.14 -9.39 -6.42
N VAL A 78 -10.20 -8.15 -6.90
CA VAL A 78 -10.41 -6.95 -6.09
C VAL A 78 -11.88 -6.54 -6.19
N THR A 79 -12.49 -6.17 -5.07
CA THR A 79 -13.87 -5.68 -5.02
C THR A 79 -13.90 -4.22 -4.58
N ASP A 80 -14.95 -3.49 -4.96
CA ASP A 80 -15.19 -2.09 -4.52
C ASP A 80 -15.09 -1.93 -2.99
N ALA A 81 -15.58 -2.93 -2.23
CA ALA A 81 -15.49 -2.89 -0.77
C ALA A 81 -14.05 -3.02 -0.27
N MET A 82 -13.21 -3.81 -0.95
CA MET A 82 -11.80 -3.99 -0.60
C MET A 82 -10.99 -2.73 -0.93
N GLU A 83 -11.22 -2.12 -2.09
CA GLU A 83 -10.62 -0.83 -2.47
C GLU A 83 -10.97 0.27 -1.48
N ALA A 84 -12.26 0.42 -1.15
CA ALA A 84 -12.73 1.38 -0.17
C ALA A 84 -12.10 1.15 1.22
N SER A 85 -11.96 -0.11 1.63
CA SER A 85 -11.31 -0.48 2.90
C SER A 85 -9.82 -0.16 2.88
N ALA A 86 -9.12 -0.42 1.78
CA ALA A 86 -7.70 -0.07 1.62
C ALA A 86 -7.48 1.44 1.74
N LEU A 87 -8.28 2.24 1.04
CA LEU A 87 -8.14 3.71 0.99
C LEU A 87 -8.57 4.43 2.28
N THR A 88 -9.27 3.74 3.17
CA THR A 88 -9.66 4.29 4.49
C THR A 88 -8.93 3.65 5.66
N TYR A 89 -8.11 2.62 5.40
CA TYR A 89 -7.38 1.90 6.42
C TYR A 89 -6.47 2.85 7.20
N ASN A 90 -6.75 3.02 8.50
CA ASN A 90 -5.98 3.86 9.41
C ASN A 90 -5.67 5.28 8.87
N MET A 91 -6.63 5.89 8.16
CA MET A 91 -6.47 7.21 7.50
C MET A 91 -6.18 8.39 8.44
N HIS A 92 -6.31 8.22 9.76
CA HIS A 92 -5.90 9.23 10.74
C HIS A 92 -4.42 9.13 11.11
N PHE A 93 -3.78 7.99 10.83
CA PHE A 93 -2.37 7.73 11.05
C PHE A 93 -1.56 7.78 9.75
N ILE A 94 -2.12 7.27 8.65
CA ILE A 94 -1.45 7.25 7.34
C ILE A 94 -1.59 8.62 6.68
N ASP A 95 -0.44 9.18 6.32
CA ASP A 95 -0.37 10.53 5.76
C ASP A 95 -0.55 10.57 4.24
N ILE A 96 -0.04 9.55 3.54
CA ILE A 96 0.03 9.46 2.08
C ILE A 96 -0.22 8.02 1.67
N TYR A 97 -1.08 7.81 0.68
CA TYR A 97 -1.28 6.53 0.01
C TYR A 97 -0.67 6.61 -1.39
N VAL A 98 0.18 5.64 -1.75
CA VAL A 98 0.75 5.50 -3.10
C VAL A 98 0.07 4.32 -3.77
N CYS A 99 -0.61 4.57 -4.90
CA CYS A 99 -1.43 3.57 -5.60
C CYS A 99 -1.13 3.63 -7.10
N SER A 100 -0.51 2.57 -7.61
CA SER A 100 -0.24 2.38 -9.04
C SER A 100 -1.01 1.16 -9.55
N TRP A 101 -2.33 1.27 -9.52
CA TRP A 101 -3.28 0.26 -9.98
C TRP A 101 -4.56 0.97 -10.46
N GLY A 102 -5.36 0.26 -11.25
CA GLY A 102 -6.59 0.80 -11.84
C GLY A 102 -7.15 -0.16 -12.90
N PRO A 103 -8.08 0.33 -13.74
CA PRO A 103 -8.55 -0.39 -14.92
C PRO A 103 -7.41 -0.75 -15.87
N GLN A 104 -7.66 -1.64 -16.83
CA GLN A 104 -6.63 -2.08 -17.75
C GLN A 104 -6.23 -0.95 -18.72
N ASP A 105 -4.93 -0.67 -18.82
CA ASP A 105 -4.36 0.33 -19.74
C ASP A 105 -4.30 -0.17 -21.21
N ASN A 106 -5.37 -0.77 -21.72
CA ASN A 106 -5.47 -1.31 -23.08
C ASN A 106 -6.06 -0.31 -24.10
N GLY A 107 -6.56 0.84 -23.64
CA GLY A 107 -7.20 1.85 -24.48
C GLY A 107 -8.63 1.53 -24.91
N GLU A 108 -9.22 0.46 -24.37
CA GLU A 108 -10.57 -0.02 -24.69
C GLU A 108 -11.52 0.03 -23.48
N GLU A 109 -10.98 -0.01 -22.27
CA GLU A 109 -11.75 0.04 -21.02
C GLU A 109 -11.95 1.48 -20.52
N MET A 110 -13.17 1.78 -20.06
CA MET A 110 -13.50 3.02 -19.37
C MET A 110 -14.19 2.67 -18.06
N ASP A 111 -13.41 2.62 -16.98
CA ASP A 111 -13.88 2.30 -15.64
C ASP A 111 -13.25 3.24 -14.59
N GLY A 112 -13.73 3.19 -13.35
CA GLY A 112 -13.26 4.03 -12.27
C GLY A 112 -13.76 3.59 -10.89
N PRO A 113 -13.50 4.37 -9.83
CA PRO A 113 -13.92 3.99 -8.49
C PRO A 113 -15.44 3.84 -8.41
N HIS A 114 -15.88 2.67 -7.97
CA HIS A 114 -17.28 2.39 -7.69
C HIS A 114 -17.75 3.11 -6.41
N ARG A 115 -19.04 2.95 -6.07
CA ARG A 115 -19.73 3.77 -5.05
C ARG A 115 -19.03 3.80 -3.69
N LEU A 116 -18.50 2.66 -3.21
CA LEU A 116 -17.83 2.63 -1.90
C LEU A 116 -16.46 3.30 -1.98
N THR A 117 -15.71 3.03 -3.04
CA THR A 117 -14.37 3.59 -3.27
C THR A 117 -14.43 5.09 -3.49
N GLU A 118 -15.41 5.59 -4.23
CA GLU A 118 -15.64 7.03 -4.39
C GLU A 118 -15.93 7.70 -3.04
N ARG A 119 -16.75 7.06 -2.19
CA ARG A 119 -17.03 7.56 -0.84
C ARG A 119 -15.81 7.52 0.06
N ALA A 120 -14.98 6.49 -0.05
CA ALA A 120 -13.70 6.37 0.67
C ALA A 120 -12.75 7.51 0.31
N LEU A 121 -12.58 7.81 -0.99
CA LEU A 121 -11.77 8.93 -1.47
C LEU A 121 -12.28 10.28 -0.93
N ARG A 122 -13.59 10.54 -1.02
CA ARG A 122 -14.21 11.74 -0.45
C ARG A 122 -14.00 11.82 1.07
N LEU A 123 -14.16 10.71 1.79
CA LEU A 123 -13.96 10.65 3.23
C LEU A 123 -12.50 10.95 3.61
N GLY A 124 -11.53 10.36 2.91
CA GLY A 124 -10.11 10.61 3.11
C GLY A 124 -9.77 12.09 2.98
N THR A 125 -10.20 12.75 1.90
CA THR A 125 -9.91 14.19 1.70
C THR A 125 -10.57 15.12 2.72
N GLN A 126 -11.71 14.72 3.30
CA GLN A 126 -12.48 15.57 4.21
C GLN A 126 -12.17 15.32 5.69
N LYS A 127 -11.81 14.10 6.06
CA LYS A 127 -11.72 13.67 7.47
C LYS A 127 -10.38 13.05 7.85
N ALA A 128 -9.55 12.63 6.90
CA ALA A 128 -8.22 12.14 7.24
C ALA A 128 -7.41 13.27 7.89
N ARG A 129 -6.57 12.91 8.86
CA ARG A 129 -5.64 13.82 9.55
C ARG A 129 -6.28 15.07 10.17
N LEU A 130 -7.59 15.06 10.44
CA LEU A 130 -8.19 16.05 11.34
C LEU A 130 -7.77 15.72 12.78
N LEU A 131 -6.98 16.63 13.36
CA LEU A 131 -6.51 16.62 14.75
C LEU A 131 -7.67 16.78 15.75
#